data_AF-A0AA44MR49-F1
#
_entry.id   AF-A0AA44MR49-F1
#
_cell.length_a   1.000
_cell.length_b   1.000
_cell.length_c   1.000
_cell.angle_alpha   90.00
_cell.angle_beta   90.00
_cell.angle_gamma   90.00
#
_symmetry.space_group_name_H-M   'P 1'
#
loop_
_entity.id
_entity.type
_entity.pdbx_description
1 polymer ?
#
loop_
_entity_poly.entity_id
_entity_poly.type
_entity_poly.pdbx_seq_one_letter_code
_entity_poly.pdbx_strand_id
1 'polypeptide(L)'
;IGSLSVYARVNPFGFIETPYRKVVDGVVSDEIVYLTADEEDRHVVAQANSPIDADGRFVEPRVLVRRKAGEVEYVPSSEVDYM
;
A
#
# COMPACT_ATOMS: atom_id res chain seq x y z
N ILE A 1 -11.78 14.65 -18.48
CA ILE A 1 -12.22 15.02 -17.11
C ILE A 1 -12.10 13.78 -16.24
N GLY A 2 -11.39 13.87 -15.11
CA GLY A 2 -11.32 12.81 -14.10
C GLY A 2 -12.22 13.14 -12.90
N SER A 3 -12.59 12.12 -12.13
CA SER A 3 -13.30 12.25 -10.84
C SER A 3 -12.38 11.83 -9.71
N LEU A 4 -12.55 12.43 -8.53
CA LEU A 4 -11.80 12.03 -7.33
C LEU A 4 -12.24 10.64 -6.86
N SER A 5 -11.28 9.81 -6.48
CA SER A 5 -11.52 8.47 -5.92
C SER A 5 -12.12 8.55 -4.50
N VAL A 6 -12.79 7.47 -4.08
CA VAL A 6 -13.58 7.41 -2.83
C VAL A 6 -12.82 7.86 -1.58
N TYR A 7 -11.55 7.47 -1.46
CA TYR A 7 -10.72 7.77 -0.29
C TYR A 7 -9.59 8.77 -0.56
N ALA A 8 -9.51 9.29 -1.78
CA ALA A 8 -8.48 10.27 -2.12
C ALA A 8 -8.77 11.61 -1.44
N ARG A 9 -7.72 12.30 -1.01
CA ARG A 9 -7.81 13.65 -0.43
C ARG A 9 -6.78 14.58 -1.06
N VAL A 10 -6.98 15.89 -0.92
CA VAL A 10 -6.02 16.91 -1.36
C VAL A 10 -5.34 17.47 -0.13
N ASN A 11 -4.00 17.46 -0.10
CA ASN A 11 -3.22 18.01 1.01
C ASN A 11 -3.09 19.55 0.89
N PRO A 12 -2.55 20.25 1.91
CA PRO A 12 -2.44 21.73 1.89
C PRO A 12 -1.62 22.31 0.72
N PHE A 13 -0.79 21.49 0.09
CA PHE A 13 0.03 21.88 -1.06
C PHE A 13 -0.66 21.60 -2.41
N GLY A 14 -1.86 21.03 -2.39
CA GLY A 14 -2.64 20.72 -3.59
C GLY A 14 -2.35 19.35 -4.20
N PHE A 15 -1.53 18.51 -3.57
CA PHE A 15 -1.27 17.15 -4.07
C PHE A 15 -2.37 16.18 -3.63
N ILE A 16 -2.68 15.24 -4.50
CA ILE A 16 -3.60 14.14 -4.20
C ILE A 16 -2.84 13.09 -3.39
N GLU A 17 -3.44 12.66 -2.30
CA GLU A 17 -2.96 11.56 -1.45
C GLU A 17 -4.00 10.45 -1.37
N THR A 18 -3.53 9.21 -1.24
CA THR A 18 -4.36 8.03 -0.99
C THR A 18 -3.94 7.33 0.30
N PRO A 19 -4.90 6.78 1.06
CA PRO A 19 -4.60 6.07 2.29
C PRO A 19 -4.07 4.67 2.02
N TYR A 20 -3.13 4.24 2.87
CA TYR A 20 -2.53 2.91 2.91
C TYR A 20 -2.41 2.43 4.35
N ARG A 21 -2.55 1.13 4.57
CA ARG A 21 -2.24 0.46 5.84
C ARG A 21 -0.76 0.17 5.91
N LYS A 22 -0.11 0.54 7.01
CA LYS A 22 1.32 0.28 7.21
C LYS A 22 1.56 -1.18 7.57
N VAL A 23 2.59 -1.78 6.97
CA VAL A 23 3.08 -3.12 7.33
C VAL A 23 4.33 -2.99 8.19
N VAL A 24 4.33 -3.64 9.35
CA VAL A 24 5.46 -3.64 10.28
C VAL A 24 5.80 -5.09 10.60
N ASP A 25 7.04 -5.50 10.33
CA ASP A 25 7.52 -6.87 10.56
C ASP A 25 6.62 -7.96 9.96
N GLY A 26 6.08 -7.70 8.76
CA GLY A 26 5.18 -8.61 8.02
C GLY A 26 3.74 -8.67 8.54
N VAL A 27 3.37 -7.79 9.47
CA VAL A 27 2.01 -7.65 10.01
C VAL A 27 1.37 -6.37 9.47
N VAL A 28 0.22 -6.50 8.82
CA VAL A 28 -0.58 -5.36 8.35
C VAL A 28 -1.29 -4.72 9.53
N SER A 29 -0.93 -3.48 9.83
CA SER A 29 -1.48 -2.71 10.96
C SER A 29 -2.76 -1.95 10.59
N ASP A 30 -3.42 -1.40 11.60
CA ASP A 30 -4.56 -0.48 11.41
C ASP A 30 -4.12 1.00 11.31
N GLU A 31 -2.81 1.27 11.29
CA GLU A 31 -2.26 2.60 11.05
C GLU A 31 -2.47 2.99 9.59
N ILE A 32 -3.29 4.02 9.36
CA ILE A 32 -3.53 4.59 8.03
C ILE A 32 -2.57 5.75 7.78
N VAL A 33 -1.75 5.59 6.75
CA VAL A 33 -0.82 6.62 6.26
C VAL A 33 -1.29 7.07 4.89
N TYR A 34 -1.36 8.38 4.69
CA TYR A 34 -1.67 8.95 3.38
C TYR A 34 -0.38 9.30 2.67
N LEU A 35 -0.24 8.81 1.44
CA LEU A 35 0.94 9.02 0.62
C LEU A 35 0.56 9.78 -0.65
N THR A 36 1.41 10.72 -1.04
CA THR A 36 1.41 11.29 -2.39
C THR A 36 1.97 10.27 -3.39
N ALA A 37 1.75 10.50 -4.69
CA ALA A 37 2.26 9.61 -5.74
C ALA A 37 3.80 9.43 -5.66
N ASP A 38 4.56 10.51 -5.39
CA ASP A 38 6.03 10.47 -5.29
C ASP A 38 6.52 9.71 -4.03
N GLU A 39 5.74 9.72 -2.96
CA GLU A 39 6.05 8.97 -1.74
C GLU A 39 5.72 7.48 -1.91
N GLU A 40 4.56 7.18 -2.47
CA GLU A 40 4.12 5.82 -2.78
C GLU A 40 5.12 5.08 -3.69
N ASP A 41 5.66 5.75 -4.71
CA ASP A 41 6.61 5.18 -5.68
C ASP A 41 7.92 4.66 -5.06
N ARG A 42 8.20 4.98 -3.79
CA ARG A 42 9.38 4.53 -3.05
C ARG A 42 9.13 3.26 -2.24
N HIS A 43 7.90 2.77 -2.21
CA HIS A 43 7.47 1.68 -1.34
C HIS A 43 6.93 0.50 -2.14
N VAL A 44 6.92 -0.65 -1.48
CA VAL A 44 6.35 -1.88 -2.01
C VAL A 44 4.93 -2.04 -1.46
N VAL A 45 3.94 -1.90 -2.35
CA VAL A 45 2.52 -1.83 -1.95
C VAL A 45 1.80 -3.11 -2.36
N ALA A 46 1.28 -3.86 -1.38
CA ALA A 46 0.44 -5.03 -1.60
C ALA A 46 -0.97 -4.63 -2.07
N GLN A 47 -1.69 -5.58 -2.65
CA GLN A 47 -3.08 -5.35 -3.02
C GLN A 47 -3.99 -5.40 -1.78
N ALA A 48 -5.02 -4.57 -1.76
CA ALA A 48 -6.00 -4.52 -0.67
C ALA A 48 -6.77 -5.85 -0.45
N ASN A 49 -6.79 -6.75 -1.44
CA ASN A 49 -7.41 -8.08 -1.36
C ASN A 49 -6.40 -9.21 -1.10
N SER A 50 -5.12 -8.91 -0.86
CA SER A 50 -4.14 -9.94 -0.48
C SER A 50 -4.59 -10.65 0.81
N PRO A 51 -4.63 -12.00 0.83
CA PRO A 51 -5.13 -12.74 1.99
C PRO A 51 -4.24 -12.51 3.22
N ILE A 52 -4.87 -12.12 4.33
CA ILE A 52 -4.24 -12.00 5.65
C ILE A 52 -4.93 -12.91 6.67
N ASP A 53 -4.18 -13.39 7.65
CA ASP A 53 -4.71 -14.15 8.78
C ASP A 53 -5.33 -13.24 9.87
N ALA A 54 -5.83 -13.85 10.94
CA ALA A 54 -6.45 -13.13 12.05
C ALA A 54 -5.48 -12.22 12.83
N ASP A 55 -4.18 -12.50 12.75
CA ASP A 55 -3.12 -11.70 13.36
C ASP A 55 -2.61 -10.60 12.41
N GLY A 56 -3.17 -10.48 11.20
CA GLY A 56 -2.81 -9.49 10.20
C GLY A 56 -1.58 -9.85 9.36
N ARG A 57 -1.08 -11.09 9.41
CA ARG A 57 0.03 -11.54 8.57
C ARG A 57 -0.47 -12.03 7.22
N PHE A 58 0.34 -11.85 6.17
CA PHE A 58 0.06 -12.44 4.88
C PHE A 58 0.04 -13.96 4.97
N VAL A 59 -1.02 -14.59 4.45
CA VAL A 59 -1.17 -16.05 4.45
C VAL A 59 -0.14 -16.71 3.54
N GLU A 60 0.19 -16.04 2.43
CA GLU A 60 1.19 -16.52 1.47
C GLU A 60 2.58 -15.93 1.76
N PRO A 61 3.65 -16.71 1.57
CA PRO A 61 5.02 -16.23 1.79
C PRO A 61 5.48 -15.23 0.72
N ARG A 62 4.80 -15.21 -0.44
CA ARG A 62 5.03 -14.24 -1.51
C ARG A 62 3.74 -13.51 -1.82
N VAL A 63 3.82 -12.21 -1.97
CA VAL A 63 2.65 -11.33 -2.18
C VAL A 63 2.81 -10.60 -3.51
N LEU A 64 1.72 -10.51 -4.27
CA LEU A 64 1.67 -9.68 -5.48
C LEU A 64 1.64 -8.21 -5.07
N VAL A 65 2.67 -7.48 -5.48
CA VAL A 65 2.87 -6.08 -5.10
C VAL A 65 3.03 -5.20 -6.33
N ARG A 66 2.78 -3.91 -6.14
CA ARG A 66 3.18 -2.86 -7.05
C ARG A 66 4.42 -2.15 -6.49
N ARG A 67 5.41 -1.95 -7.34
CA ARG A 67 6.62 -1.17 -7.07
C ARG A 67 6.65 0.10 -7.94
N LYS A 68 7.78 0.81 -7.84
CA LYS A 68 8.09 2.02 -8.61
C LYS A 68 7.68 1.89 -10.07
N ALA A 69 7.13 2.98 -10.62
CA ALA A 69 6.69 3.06 -12.02
C ALA A 69 5.60 2.04 -12.41
N GLY A 70 4.90 1.46 -11.42
CA GLY A 70 3.78 0.57 -11.65
C GLY A 70 4.17 -0.87 -12.01
N GLU A 71 5.43 -1.25 -11.83
CA GLU A 71 5.86 -2.64 -12.02
C GLU A 71 5.16 -3.57 -11.02
N VAL A 72 4.68 -4.70 -11.50
CA VAL A 72 3.94 -5.70 -10.71
C VAL A 72 4.76 -6.97 -10.63
N GLU A 73 5.06 -7.42 -9.42
CA GLU A 73 5.83 -8.65 -9.19
C GLU A 73 5.45 -9.34 -7.88
N TYR A 74 5.93 -10.57 -7.69
CA TYR A 74 5.77 -11.31 -6.43
C TYR A 74 7.03 -11.18 -5.58
N VAL A 75 6.88 -10.65 -4.37
CA VAL A 75 7.99 -10.43 -3.43
C VAL A 75 7.75 -11.18 -2.13
N PRO A 76 8.78 -11.50 -1.32
CA PRO A 76 8.59 -11.99 0.03
C PRO A 76 7.69 -11.06 0.86
N SER A 77 6.80 -11.61 1.69
CA SER A 77 5.91 -10.81 2.55
C SER A 77 6.65 -9.87 3.51
N SER A 78 7.91 -10.16 3.81
CA SER A 78 8.79 -9.31 4.62
C SER A 78 9.30 -8.05 3.90
N GLU A 79 9.17 -7.98 2.57
CA GLU A 79 9.54 -6.80 1.77
C GLU A 79 8.35 -5.86 1.49
N VAL A 80 7.16 -6.15 2.03
CA VAL A 80 5.97 -5.31 1.86
C VAL A 80 5.98 -4.17 2.88
N ASP A 81 5.84 -2.93 2.41
CA ASP A 81 5.81 -1.74 3.26
C ASP A 81 4.38 -1.30 3.59
N TYR A 82 3.46 -1.43 2.62
CA TYR A 82 2.08 -0.94 2.72
C TYR A 82 1.07 -1.88 2.04
N MET A 83 -0.20 -1.76 2.42
CA MET A 83 -1.37 -2.46 1.83
C MET A 83 -2.56 -1.52 1.64
#